data_AF-A0A817CKS8-F1
#
_entry.id   AF-A0A817CKS8-F1
#
_cell.length_a   1.000
_cell.length_b   1.000
_cell.length_c   1.000
_cell.angle_alpha   90.00
_cell.angle_beta   90.00
_cell.angle_gamma   90.00
#
_symmetry.space_group_name_H-M   'P 1'
#
loop_
_entity.id
_entity.type
_entity.pdbx_description
1 polymer ?
#
loop_
_entity_poly.entity_id
_entity_poly.type
_entity_poly.pdbx_seq_one_letter_code
_entity_poly.pdbx_strand_id
1 'polypeptide(L)'
;MTQGEYRILKESLKSNVLKPDKLDNNDSISQDIDIIDDPNTNQFRSIENVINKVIRVLSNLAISEENGLIIIRRDDCIDLLFKLLKAPNQHSEELLVHVLMALNNLSYYDDPQSYINRNSETLAQLLVKYIRNEEKMDCVVEAFRVLGNLSRSQRIRDILMKCKVDRSAIHHCQSDNVELLYAVIGVLINLTVDEDKRECLKIHHGIDSLINIFDYSIQSDWQLSR
;
A
#
# COMPACT_ATOMS: atom_id res chain seq x y z
N MET A 1 -4.35 -16.81 26.31
CA MET A 1 -5.81 -16.98 26.22
C MET A 1 -6.12 -18.19 25.35
N THR A 2 -6.93 -19.12 25.84
CA THR A 2 -7.37 -20.31 25.09
C THR A 2 -8.52 -19.94 24.14
N GLN A 3 -8.75 -20.74 23.09
CA GLN A 3 -9.85 -20.48 22.13
C GLN A 3 -11.24 -20.38 22.78
N GLY A 4 -11.44 -20.99 23.95
CA GLY A 4 -12.66 -20.86 24.74
C GLY A 4 -12.86 -19.45 25.33
N GLU A 5 -11.79 -18.79 25.74
CA GLU A 5 -11.83 -17.45 26.34
C GLU A 5 -12.13 -16.36 25.30
N TYR A 6 -11.70 -16.56 24.04
CA TYR A 6 -12.00 -15.66 22.93
C TYR A 6 -13.49 -15.67 22.54
N ARG A 7 -14.15 -16.82 22.68
CA ARG A 7 -15.57 -17.00 22.36
C ARG A 7 -16.49 -16.31 23.38
N ILE A 8 -16.16 -16.40 24.66
CA ILE A 8 -16.89 -15.74 25.76
C ILE A 8 -16.79 -14.21 25.66
N LEU A 9 -15.62 -13.68 25.27
CA LEU A 9 -15.45 -12.24 25.06
C LEU A 9 -16.31 -11.72 23.88
N LYS A 10 -16.42 -12.50 22.81
CA LYS A 10 -17.23 -12.17 21.62
C LYS A 10 -18.73 -12.19 21.91
N GLU A 11 -19.18 -13.07 22.81
CA GLU A 11 -20.59 -13.15 23.23
C GLU A 11 -20.95 -12.03 24.22
N SER A 12 -20.04 -11.68 25.15
CA SER A 12 -20.26 -10.58 26.10
C SER A 12 -20.25 -9.19 25.44
N LEU A 13 -19.57 -9.03 24.29
CA LEU A 13 -19.60 -7.80 23.49
C LEU A 13 -20.88 -7.68 22.62
N LYS A 14 -21.52 -8.80 22.26
CA LYS A 14 -22.78 -8.80 21.51
C LYS A 14 -24.00 -8.48 22.38
N SER A 15 -23.94 -8.73 23.69
CA SER A 15 -25.05 -8.46 24.61
C SER A 15 -25.16 -7.00 25.07
N ASN A 16 -24.21 -6.13 24.71
CA ASN A 16 -24.16 -4.71 25.14
C ASN A 16 -24.56 -3.70 24.04
N VAL A 17 -25.22 -4.14 22.97
CA VAL A 17 -25.81 -3.20 22.00
C VAL A 17 -27.14 -2.68 22.56
N LEU A 18 -27.10 -1.43 23.02
CA LEU A 18 -28.25 -0.60 23.38
C LEU A 18 -29.37 -0.72 22.32
N LYS A 19 -30.60 -0.92 22.80
CA LYS A 19 -31.81 -0.65 22.02
C LYS A 19 -31.95 0.87 21.84
N PRO A 20 -32.24 1.38 20.63
CA PRO A 20 -32.67 2.76 20.48
C PRO A 20 -34.15 2.87 20.84
N ASP A 21 -34.44 3.71 21.83
CA ASP A 21 -35.78 4.15 22.18
C ASP A 21 -36.40 5.00 21.06
N LYS A 22 -37.72 4.87 20.98
CA LYS A 22 -38.62 5.59 20.09
C LYS A 22 -38.49 7.10 20.26
N LEU A 23 -38.28 7.81 19.16
CA LEU A 23 -38.77 9.18 18.98
C LEU A 23 -39.54 9.20 17.66
N ASP A 24 -40.83 9.46 17.79
CA ASP A 24 -41.81 9.59 16.73
C ASP A 24 -41.88 11.06 16.29
N ASN A 25 -42.25 11.26 15.01
CA ASN A 25 -42.75 12.49 14.37
C ASN A 25 -41.77 13.60 14.00
N ASN A 26 -41.45 13.72 12.70
CA ASN A 26 -42.22 14.58 11.79
C ASN A 26 -41.62 14.63 10.37
N ASP A 27 -42.52 14.52 9.40
CA ASP A 27 -42.52 15.14 8.07
C ASP A 27 -41.33 14.91 7.13
N SER A 28 -41.59 14.03 6.15
CA SER A 28 -41.26 14.19 4.72
C SER A 28 -40.18 15.23 4.38
N ILE A 29 -38.92 14.79 4.31
CA ILE A 29 -37.89 15.42 3.51
C ILE A 29 -37.33 14.34 2.58
N SER A 30 -38.02 14.12 1.46
CA SER A 30 -37.36 13.67 0.24
C SER A 30 -36.48 14.83 -0.23
N GLN A 31 -35.28 14.93 0.34
CA GLN A 31 -34.21 15.71 -0.28
C GLN A 31 -33.55 14.78 -1.28
N ASP A 32 -34.08 14.83 -2.51
CA ASP A 32 -33.21 14.76 -3.67
C ASP A 32 -32.16 15.86 -3.47
N ILE A 33 -31.01 15.48 -2.91
CA ILE A 33 -29.83 16.33 -2.92
C ILE A 33 -29.39 16.33 -4.38
N ASP A 34 -29.88 17.31 -5.13
CA ASP A 34 -29.27 17.72 -6.37
C ASP A 34 -27.79 17.98 -6.06
N ILE A 35 -26.94 17.03 -6.45
CA ILE A 35 -25.50 17.24 -6.49
C ILE A 35 -25.31 18.39 -7.47
N ILE A 36 -25.09 19.59 -6.95
CA ILE A 36 -24.73 20.75 -7.74
C ILE A 36 -23.41 20.39 -8.41
N ASP A 37 -23.49 20.04 -9.70
CA ASP A 37 -22.36 19.78 -10.58
C ASP A 37 -21.57 21.09 -10.77
N ASP A 38 -20.69 21.42 -9.82
CA ASP A 38 -19.80 22.56 -9.91
C ASP A 38 -18.84 22.38 -11.12
N PRO A 39 -18.87 23.28 -12.12
CA PRO A 39 -18.01 23.21 -13.30
C PRO A 39 -16.52 23.12 -12.95
N ASN A 40 -16.08 23.75 -11.84
CA ASN A 40 -14.69 23.66 -11.39
C ASN A 40 -14.34 22.25 -10.90
N THR A 41 -15.26 21.61 -10.17
CA THR A 41 -15.10 20.23 -9.71
C THR A 41 -15.03 19.26 -10.90
N ASN A 42 -15.84 19.46 -11.93
CA ASN A 42 -15.81 18.66 -13.16
C ASN A 42 -14.55 18.90 -14.00
N GLN A 43 -14.05 20.13 -14.06
CA GLN A 43 -12.78 20.44 -14.71
C GLN A 43 -11.59 19.82 -13.97
N PHE A 44 -11.56 19.89 -12.65
CA PHE A 44 -10.52 19.26 -11.82
C PHE A 44 -10.47 17.74 -12.04
N ARG A 45 -11.63 17.07 -11.98
CA ARG A 45 -11.74 15.63 -12.27
C ARG A 45 -11.27 15.29 -13.68
N SER A 46 -11.56 16.15 -14.67
CA SER A 46 -11.10 15.97 -16.05
C SER A 46 -9.57 16.04 -16.17
N ILE A 47 -8.93 17.02 -15.50
CA ILE A 47 -7.47 17.13 -15.47
C ILE A 47 -6.85 15.93 -14.77
N GLU A 48 -7.40 15.50 -13.64
CA GLU A 48 -6.93 14.33 -12.91
C GLU A 48 -7.01 13.05 -13.75
N ASN A 49 -8.08 12.88 -14.53
CA ASN A 49 -8.23 11.78 -15.48
C ASN A 49 -7.16 11.80 -16.59
N VAL A 50 -6.78 12.99 -17.07
CA VAL A 50 -5.69 13.14 -18.04
C VAL A 50 -4.36 12.74 -17.38
N ILE A 51 -4.09 13.21 -16.16
CA ILE A 51 -2.88 12.86 -15.40
C ILE A 51 -2.81 11.35 -15.19
N ASN A 52 -3.91 10.71 -14.77
CA ASN A 52 -4.02 9.26 -14.62
C ASN A 52 -3.62 8.53 -15.90
N LYS A 53 -4.17 8.94 -17.04
CA LYS A 53 -3.84 8.33 -18.34
C LYS A 53 -2.38 8.52 -18.71
N VAL A 54 -1.81 9.69 -18.48
CA VAL A 54 -0.38 9.98 -18.74
C VAL A 54 0.52 9.11 -17.87
N ILE A 55 0.24 9.01 -16.57
CA ILE A 55 1.03 8.18 -15.64
C ILE A 55 0.96 6.70 -16.04
N ARG A 56 -0.21 6.22 -16.45
CA ARG A 56 -0.36 4.84 -16.95
C ARG A 56 0.45 4.58 -18.22
N VAL A 57 0.52 5.54 -19.14
CA VAL A 57 1.39 5.44 -20.33
C VAL A 57 2.87 5.39 -19.91
N LEU A 58 3.30 6.27 -19.01
CA LEU A 58 4.67 6.27 -18.49
C LEU A 58 5.02 4.95 -17.78
N SER A 59 4.10 4.44 -16.96
CA SER A 59 4.25 3.17 -16.25
C SER A 59 4.40 1.99 -17.21
N ASN A 60 3.59 1.95 -18.27
CA ASN A 60 3.68 0.91 -19.29
C ASN A 60 4.98 0.99 -20.09
N LEU A 61 5.43 2.20 -20.45
CA LEU A 61 6.73 2.40 -21.10
C LEU A 61 7.87 1.92 -20.22
N ALA A 62 7.81 2.21 -18.91
CA ALA A 62 8.82 1.83 -17.94
C ALA A 62 8.96 0.32 -17.73
N ILE A 63 8.08 -0.53 -18.26
CA ILE A 63 8.24 -1.99 -18.27
C ILE A 63 9.40 -2.42 -19.17
N SER A 64 9.64 -1.69 -20.27
CA SER A 64 10.79 -1.93 -21.14
C SER A 64 12.03 -1.24 -20.58
N GLU A 65 13.16 -1.96 -20.54
CA GLU A 65 14.40 -1.46 -19.96
C GLU A 65 14.88 -0.16 -20.63
N GLU A 66 14.88 -0.10 -21.95
CA GLU A 66 15.31 1.08 -22.72
C GLU A 66 14.51 2.34 -22.32
N ASN A 67 13.18 2.27 -22.35
CA ASN A 67 12.34 3.42 -22.01
C ASN A 67 12.38 3.71 -20.50
N GLY A 68 12.44 2.68 -19.65
CA GLY A 68 12.58 2.84 -18.21
C GLY A 68 13.82 3.63 -17.84
N LEU A 69 14.98 3.27 -18.40
CA LEU A 69 16.24 3.97 -18.19
C LEU A 69 16.20 5.43 -18.69
N ILE A 70 15.48 5.72 -19.78
CA ILE A 70 15.25 7.09 -20.25
C ILE A 70 14.42 7.88 -19.22
N ILE A 71 13.33 7.29 -18.71
CA ILE A 71 12.41 7.97 -17.80
C ILE A 71 13.07 8.24 -16.43
N ILE A 72 13.80 7.29 -15.85
CA ILE A 72 14.43 7.48 -14.51
C ILE A 72 15.52 8.56 -14.49
N ARG A 73 16.06 8.92 -15.67
CA ARG A 73 17.04 10.00 -15.85
C ARG A 73 16.39 11.37 -16.06
N ARG A 74 15.05 11.42 -16.14
CA ARG A 74 14.27 12.65 -16.22
C ARG A 74 13.82 13.07 -14.83
N ASP A 75 14.73 13.75 -14.13
CA ASP A 75 14.50 14.30 -12.79
C ASP A 75 13.19 15.11 -12.70
N ASP A 76 12.87 15.87 -13.75
CA ASP A 76 11.63 16.64 -13.87
C ASP A 76 10.37 15.75 -13.85
N CYS A 77 10.42 14.60 -14.55
CA CYS A 77 9.33 13.63 -14.55
C CYS A 77 9.17 12.96 -13.18
N ILE A 78 10.27 12.50 -12.58
CA ILE A 78 10.22 11.79 -11.29
C ILE A 78 9.82 12.73 -10.16
N ASP A 79 10.27 13.98 -10.18
CA ASP A 79 9.89 15.00 -9.19
C ASP A 79 8.38 15.29 -9.19
N LEU A 80 7.72 15.24 -10.36
CA LEU A 80 6.26 15.35 -10.45
C LEU A 80 5.56 14.18 -9.74
N LEU A 81 6.04 12.94 -9.89
CA LEU A 81 5.49 11.79 -9.17
C LEU A 81 5.64 11.96 -7.65
N PHE A 82 6.80 12.46 -7.20
CA PHE A 82 7.04 12.74 -5.77
C PHE A 82 6.13 13.85 -5.24
N LYS A 83 5.86 14.89 -6.03
CA LYS A 83 4.93 15.97 -5.65
C LYS A 83 3.52 15.43 -5.40
N LEU A 84 3.02 14.57 -6.27
CA LEU A 84 1.72 13.91 -6.09
C LEU A 84 1.70 13.07 -4.80
N LEU A 85 2.76 12.30 -4.52
CA LEU A 85 2.85 11.51 -3.28
C LEU A 85 2.96 12.35 -1.99
N LYS A 86 3.45 13.58 -2.07
CA LYS A 86 3.57 14.46 -0.90
C LYS A 86 2.24 15.06 -0.45
N ALA A 87 1.21 15.01 -1.29
CA ALA A 87 -0.11 15.58 -1.04
C ALA A 87 -1.24 14.53 -1.14
N PRO A 88 -1.20 13.43 -0.35
CA PRO A 88 -2.12 12.30 -0.50
C PRO A 88 -3.60 12.62 -0.25
N ASN A 89 -3.90 13.74 0.41
CA ASN A 89 -5.27 14.18 0.71
C ASN A 89 -5.84 15.13 -0.36
N GLN A 90 -5.02 15.52 -1.35
CA GLN A 90 -5.41 16.44 -2.42
C GLN A 90 -5.75 15.71 -3.72
N HIS A 91 -5.63 14.38 -3.73
CA HIS A 91 -5.74 13.54 -4.93
C HIS A 91 -6.60 12.31 -4.62
N SER A 92 -7.27 11.77 -5.65
CA SER A 92 -7.99 10.51 -5.50
C SER A 92 -7.03 9.36 -5.16
N GLU A 93 -7.56 8.33 -4.50
CA GLU A 93 -6.80 7.09 -4.28
C GLU A 93 -6.36 6.46 -5.60
N GLU A 94 -7.22 6.45 -6.63
CA GLU A 94 -6.89 5.92 -7.96
C GLU A 94 -5.64 6.59 -8.55
N LEU A 95 -5.52 7.91 -8.44
CA LEU A 95 -4.33 8.62 -8.90
C LEU A 95 -3.08 8.21 -8.13
N LEU A 96 -3.17 8.13 -6.80
CA LEU A 96 -2.04 7.74 -5.97
C LEU A 96 -1.60 6.30 -6.23
N VAL A 97 -2.54 5.38 -6.46
CA VAL A 97 -2.26 3.99 -6.86
C VAL A 97 -1.48 3.97 -8.17
N HIS A 98 -1.93 4.70 -9.21
CA HIS A 98 -1.20 4.75 -10.48
C HIS A 98 0.20 5.37 -10.36
N VAL A 99 0.38 6.38 -9.49
CA VAL A 99 1.70 6.96 -9.18
C VAL A 99 2.60 5.90 -8.56
N LEU A 100 2.10 5.14 -7.57
CA LEU A 100 2.87 4.10 -6.89
C LEU A 100 3.22 2.93 -7.83
N MET A 101 2.29 2.51 -8.70
CA MET A 101 2.56 1.51 -9.74
C MET A 101 3.66 1.97 -10.70
N ALA A 102 3.62 3.23 -11.15
CA ALA A 102 4.67 3.80 -11.99
C ALA A 102 6.03 3.80 -11.26
N LEU A 103 6.05 4.20 -9.99
CA LEU A 103 7.26 4.16 -9.17
C LEU A 103 7.75 2.74 -8.90
N ASN A 104 6.88 1.74 -8.83
CA ASN A 104 7.27 0.35 -8.70
C ASN A 104 8.07 -0.10 -9.93
N ASN A 105 7.56 0.20 -11.13
CA ASN A 105 8.27 -0.11 -12.38
C ASN A 105 9.59 0.66 -12.50
N LEU A 106 9.60 1.94 -12.12
CA LEU A 106 10.78 2.79 -12.26
C LEU A 106 11.85 2.51 -11.19
N SER A 107 11.45 2.15 -9.97
CA SER A 107 12.37 1.76 -8.88
C SER A 107 12.97 0.36 -9.07
N TYR A 108 12.51 -0.39 -10.08
CA TYR A 108 13.13 -1.64 -10.47
C TYR A 108 14.61 -1.44 -10.85
N TYR A 109 14.87 -0.38 -11.62
CA TYR A 109 16.17 -0.04 -12.19
C TYR A 109 17.11 0.55 -11.14
N ASP A 110 18.22 -0.14 -10.90
CA ASP A 110 19.25 0.31 -9.97
C ASP A 110 20.29 1.22 -10.66
N ASP A 111 19.84 2.40 -11.13
CA ASP A 111 20.75 3.44 -11.66
C ASP A 111 21.09 4.43 -10.52
N PRO A 112 22.35 4.51 -10.04
CA PRO A 112 22.75 5.44 -8.99
C PRO A 112 22.57 6.92 -9.36
N GLN A 113 22.51 7.23 -10.65
CA GLN A 113 22.26 8.57 -11.18
C GLN A 113 20.77 8.84 -11.45
N SER A 114 19.86 7.93 -11.10
CA SER A 114 18.44 8.23 -11.15
C SER A 114 18.02 9.14 -10.00
N TYR A 115 16.98 9.95 -10.23
CA TYR A 115 16.37 10.74 -9.17
C TYR A 115 15.86 9.86 -8.02
N ILE A 116 15.31 8.68 -8.34
CA ILE A 116 14.80 7.72 -7.36
C ILE A 116 15.90 7.27 -6.41
N ASN A 117 17.07 6.85 -6.92
CA ASN A 117 18.16 6.37 -6.07
C ASN A 117 18.72 7.50 -5.18
N ARG A 118 18.94 8.69 -5.76
CA ARG A 118 19.39 9.88 -4.99
C ARG A 118 18.43 10.29 -3.87
N ASN A 119 17.13 10.01 -4.03
CA ASN A 119 16.08 10.38 -3.08
C ASN A 119 15.42 9.16 -2.42
N SER A 120 16.08 8.00 -2.43
CA SER A 120 15.48 6.72 -2.03
C SER A 120 15.04 6.70 -0.56
N GLU A 121 15.76 7.40 0.32
CA GLU A 121 15.36 7.54 1.73
C GLU A 121 14.10 8.38 1.90
N THR A 122 14.01 9.50 1.18
CA THR A 122 12.83 10.36 1.20
C THR A 122 11.63 9.59 0.66
N LEU A 123 11.81 8.83 -0.42
CA LEU A 123 10.77 7.98 -0.97
C LEU A 123 10.34 6.91 0.04
N ALA A 124 11.28 6.19 0.66
CA ALA A 124 10.98 5.18 1.67
C ALA A 124 10.17 5.78 2.83
N GLN A 125 10.55 6.95 3.35
CA GLN A 125 9.83 7.63 4.42
C GLN A 125 8.42 8.08 4.01
N LEU A 126 8.23 8.49 2.74
CA LEU A 126 6.89 8.78 2.21
C LEU A 126 6.04 7.51 2.16
N LEU A 127 6.57 6.42 1.62
CA LEU A 127 5.87 5.13 1.50
C LEU A 127 5.45 4.56 2.87
N VAL A 128 6.27 4.75 3.91
CA VAL A 128 5.90 4.39 5.29
C VAL A 128 4.63 5.11 5.75
N LYS A 129 4.37 6.34 5.31
CA LYS A 129 3.13 7.06 5.64
C LYS A 129 1.91 6.41 4.99
N TYR A 130 2.07 5.90 3.76
CA TYR A 130 1.01 5.17 3.06
C TYR A 130 0.70 3.84 3.75
N ILE A 131 1.73 3.07 4.14
CA ILE A 131 1.55 1.80 4.86
C ILE A 131 0.78 1.99 6.19
N ARG A 132 0.95 3.14 6.85
CA ARG A 132 0.24 3.45 8.10
C ARG A 132 -1.19 3.92 7.88
N ASN A 133 -1.61 4.15 6.63
CA ASN A 133 -2.95 4.60 6.30
C ASN A 133 -3.79 3.43 5.77
N GLU A 134 -4.38 2.66 6.68
CA GLU A 134 -5.18 1.47 6.37
C GLU A 134 -6.51 1.80 5.65
N GLU A 135 -6.91 3.07 5.57
CA GLU A 135 -8.10 3.50 4.80
C GLU A 135 -7.90 3.42 3.28
N LYS A 136 -6.64 3.40 2.81
CA LYS A 136 -6.27 3.37 1.39
C LYS A 136 -5.50 2.10 1.03
N MET A 137 -6.17 0.95 1.16
CA MET A 137 -5.49 -0.36 1.09
C MET A 137 -4.80 -0.61 -0.26
N ASP A 138 -5.34 -0.11 -1.37
CA ASP A 138 -4.69 -0.26 -2.68
C ASP A 138 -3.36 0.50 -2.71
N CYS A 139 -3.31 1.68 -2.07
CA CYS A 139 -2.06 2.40 -1.90
C CYS A 139 -1.09 1.66 -0.96
N VAL A 140 -1.59 0.97 0.08
CA VAL A 140 -0.75 0.16 0.98
C VAL A 140 -0.07 -0.97 0.21
N VAL A 141 -0.83 -1.71 -0.61
CA VAL A 141 -0.31 -2.79 -1.47
C VAL A 141 0.79 -2.26 -2.38
N GLU A 142 0.52 -1.18 -3.11
CA GLU A 142 1.49 -0.61 -4.05
C GLU A 142 2.71 -0.01 -3.32
N ALA A 143 2.52 0.59 -2.15
CA ALA A 143 3.64 1.10 -1.36
C ALA A 143 4.58 -0.02 -0.91
N PHE A 144 4.05 -1.19 -0.50
CA PHE A 144 4.86 -2.37 -0.21
C PHE A 144 5.62 -2.87 -1.45
N ARG A 145 5.00 -2.86 -2.64
CA ARG A 145 5.68 -3.26 -3.89
C ARG A 145 6.90 -2.36 -4.18
N VAL A 146 6.73 -1.03 -4.08
CA VAL A 146 7.85 -0.09 -4.24
C VAL A 146 8.93 -0.31 -3.18
N LEU A 147 8.54 -0.51 -1.90
CA LEU A 147 9.51 -0.83 -0.84
C LEU A 147 10.22 -2.17 -1.08
N GLY A 148 9.57 -3.14 -1.73
CA GLY A 148 10.19 -4.39 -2.16
C GLY A 148 11.39 -4.13 -3.06
N ASN A 149 11.30 -3.17 -3.98
CA ASN A 149 12.44 -2.77 -4.80
C ASN A 149 13.51 -2.01 -4.00
N LEU A 150 13.11 -0.99 -3.23
CA LEU A 150 14.06 -0.14 -2.50
C LEU A 150 14.82 -0.89 -1.39
N SER A 151 14.19 -1.89 -0.77
CA SER A 151 14.77 -2.69 0.33
C SER A 151 15.89 -3.64 -0.11
N ARG A 152 16.19 -3.74 -1.41
CA ARG A 152 17.44 -4.34 -1.89
C ARG A 152 18.67 -3.62 -1.34
N SER A 153 18.55 -2.31 -1.07
CA SER A 153 19.59 -1.51 -0.40
C SER A 153 19.57 -1.69 1.12
N GLN A 154 20.73 -2.03 1.70
CA GLN A 154 20.90 -2.15 3.16
C GLN A 154 20.52 -0.86 3.90
N ARG A 155 20.88 0.30 3.34
CA ARG A 155 20.55 1.61 3.93
C ARG A 155 19.05 1.82 4.06
N ILE A 156 18.28 1.37 3.06
CA ILE A 156 16.82 1.42 3.11
C ILE A 156 16.29 0.44 4.15
N ARG A 157 16.81 -0.80 4.21
CA ARG A 157 16.40 -1.76 5.25
C ARG A 157 16.57 -1.19 6.66
N ASP A 158 17.68 -0.52 6.93
CA ASP A 158 17.91 0.14 8.23
C ASP A 158 16.86 1.22 8.54
N ILE A 159 16.43 2.00 7.53
CA ILE A 159 15.34 2.97 7.68
C ILE A 159 14.02 2.27 7.96
N LEU A 160 13.69 1.20 7.24
CA LEU A 160 12.46 0.44 7.44
C LEU A 160 12.36 -0.11 8.87
N MET A 161 13.46 -0.64 9.41
CA MET A 161 13.53 -1.10 10.81
C MET A 161 13.31 0.06 11.80
N LYS A 162 13.97 1.21 11.59
CA LYS A 162 13.76 2.41 12.42
C LYS A 162 12.30 2.89 12.39
N CYS A 163 11.65 2.76 11.22
CA CYS A 163 10.27 3.14 11.02
C CYS A 163 9.25 2.07 11.49
N LYS A 164 9.72 0.93 12.02
CA LYS A 164 8.91 -0.21 12.48
C LYS A 164 8.06 -0.86 11.38
N VAL A 165 8.56 -0.85 10.14
CA VAL A 165 7.86 -1.44 8.98
C VAL A 165 7.80 -2.95 9.08
N ASP A 166 8.76 -3.59 9.75
CA ASP A 166 8.75 -5.00 10.11
C ASP A 166 7.47 -5.39 10.86
N ARG A 167 7.00 -4.55 11.79
CA ARG A 167 5.76 -4.79 12.53
C ARG A 167 4.52 -4.69 11.65
N SER A 168 4.46 -3.64 10.82
CA SER A 168 3.36 -3.49 9.86
C SER A 168 3.33 -4.62 8.85
N ALA A 169 4.49 -5.04 8.33
CA ALA A 169 4.61 -6.18 7.42
C ALA A 169 4.07 -7.46 8.06
N ILE A 170 4.50 -7.80 9.28
CA ILE A 170 4.03 -9.01 9.98
C ILE A 170 2.53 -8.91 10.32
N HIS A 171 2.03 -7.72 10.65
CA HIS A 171 0.59 -7.51 10.82
C HIS A 171 -0.19 -7.84 9.54
N HIS A 172 0.27 -7.33 8.39
CA HIS A 172 -0.38 -7.59 7.10
C HIS A 172 -0.24 -9.03 6.61
N CYS A 173 0.70 -9.83 7.13
CA CYS A 173 0.76 -11.29 6.88
C CYS A 173 -0.49 -12.04 7.36
N GLN A 174 -1.37 -11.41 8.14
CA GLN A 174 -2.64 -11.98 8.60
C GLN A 174 -3.82 -11.67 7.66
N SER A 175 -3.59 -10.91 6.58
CA SER A 175 -4.62 -10.56 5.60
C SER A 175 -4.96 -11.75 4.70
N ASP A 176 -6.21 -11.80 4.23
CA ASP A 176 -6.71 -12.68 3.16
C ASP A 176 -6.44 -12.11 1.75
N ASN A 177 -5.97 -10.87 1.64
CA ASN A 177 -5.62 -10.25 0.37
C ASN A 177 -4.28 -10.80 -0.16
N VAL A 178 -4.35 -11.68 -1.14
CA VAL A 178 -3.19 -12.32 -1.78
C VAL A 178 -2.22 -11.31 -2.38
N GLU A 179 -2.70 -10.21 -2.96
CA GLU A 179 -1.83 -9.18 -3.53
C GLU A 179 -1.03 -8.45 -2.47
N LEU A 180 -1.66 -8.16 -1.33
CA LEU A 180 -1.00 -7.58 -0.17
C LEU A 180 0.04 -8.54 0.41
N LEU A 181 -0.32 -9.82 0.59
CA LEU A 181 0.60 -10.84 1.05
C LEU A 181 1.84 -10.93 0.14
N TYR A 182 1.63 -11.01 -1.18
CA TYR A 182 2.73 -11.05 -2.15
C TYR A 182 3.68 -9.84 -2.00
N ALA A 183 3.13 -8.63 -1.89
CA ALA A 183 3.93 -7.40 -1.74
C ALA A 183 4.70 -7.37 -0.41
N VAL A 184 4.05 -7.73 0.69
CA VAL A 184 4.62 -7.75 2.05
C VAL A 184 5.74 -8.78 2.16
N ILE A 185 5.53 -10.00 1.63
CA ILE A 185 6.54 -11.05 1.62
C ILE A 185 7.79 -10.60 0.85
N GLY A 186 7.62 -9.86 -0.25
CA GLY A 186 8.75 -9.28 -0.99
C GLY A 186 9.67 -8.40 -0.13
N VAL A 187 9.08 -7.58 0.75
CA VAL A 187 9.86 -6.76 1.70
C VAL A 187 10.50 -7.62 2.78
N LEU A 188 9.78 -8.60 3.33
CA LEU A 188 10.31 -9.49 4.37
C LEU A 188 11.50 -10.34 3.87
N ILE A 189 11.45 -10.82 2.62
CA ILE A 189 12.58 -11.52 1.97
C ILE A 189 13.82 -10.64 2.02
N ASN A 190 13.70 -9.37 1.64
CA ASN A 190 14.84 -8.46 1.64
C ASN A 190 15.30 -8.09 3.06
N LEU A 191 14.37 -7.85 4.00
CA LEU A 191 14.73 -7.56 5.40
C LEU A 191 15.52 -8.70 6.04
N THR A 192 15.15 -9.95 5.76
CA THR A 192 15.77 -11.14 6.35
C THR A 192 17.14 -11.51 5.75
N VAL A 193 17.58 -10.80 4.70
CA VAL A 193 18.96 -10.89 4.21
C VAL A 193 19.95 -10.54 5.32
N ASP A 194 19.65 -9.50 6.11
CA ASP A 194 20.49 -9.07 7.23
C ASP A 194 20.17 -9.91 8.50
N GLU A 195 21.20 -10.52 9.09
CA GLU A 195 21.04 -11.44 10.23
C GLU A 195 20.42 -10.76 11.46
N ASP A 196 20.82 -9.52 11.76
CA ASP A 196 20.31 -8.72 12.88
C ASP A 196 18.81 -8.40 12.75
N LYS A 197 18.29 -8.37 11.53
CA LYS A 197 16.89 -8.03 11.24
C LYS A 197 15.96 -9.23 11.27
N ARG A 198 16.48 -10.47 11.18
CA ARG A 198 15.68 -11.72 11.24
C ARG A 198 14.93 -11.88 12.55
N GLU A 199 15.42 -11.25 13.62
CA GLU A 199 14.79 -11.31 14.94
C GLU A 199 13.37 -10.73 14.93
N CYS A 200 13.04 -9.84 13.98
CA CYS A 200 11.68 -9.31 13.85
C CYS A 200 10.63 -10.42 13.64
N LEU A 201 10.99 -11.50 12.93
CA LEU A 201 10.10 -12.63 12.68
C LEU A 201 9.82 -13.44 13.95
N LYS A 202 10.77 -13.49 14.89
CA LYS A 202 10.56 -14.21 16.16
C LYS A 202 9.71 -13.40 17.13
N ILE A 203 9.99 -12.10 17.26
CA ILE A 203 9.34 -11.23 18.25
C ILE A 203 7.84 -11.08 17.99
N HIS A 204 7.41 -11.14 16.72
CA HIS A 204 6.05 -10.80 16.33
C HIS A 204 5.22 -11.98 15.81
N HIS A 205 5.59 -13.23 16.15
CA HIS A 205 4.96 -14.44 15.60
C HIS A 205 5.01 -14.52 14.07
N GLY A 206 5.99 -13.85 13.45
CA GLY A 206 6.13 -13.81 12.00
C GLY A 206 6.41 -15.18 11.40
N ILE A 207 7.14 -16.06 12.10
CA ILE A 207 7.36 -17.44 11.65
C ILE A 207 6.04 -18.19 11.51
N ASP A 208 5.16 -18.11 12.52
CA ASP A 208 3.85 -18.76 12.49
C ASP A 208 2.99 -18.21 11.35
N SER A 209 3.00 -16.89 11.15
CA SER A 209 2.32 -16.24 10.02
C SER A 209 2.81 -16.76 8.67
N LEU A 210 4.13 -16.91 8.48
CA LEU A 210 4.69 -17.44 7.22
C LEU A 210 4.30 -18.90 6.98
N ILE A 211 4.30 -19.73 8.03
CA ILE A 211 3.85 -21.12 7.95
C ILE A 211 2.37 -21.18 7.55
N ASN A 212 1.53 -20.33 8.14
CA ASN A 212 0.11 -20.28 7.82
C ASN A 212 -0.15 -19.85 6.37
N ILE A 213 0.59 -18.84 5.87
CA ILE A 213 0.50 -18.42 4.46
C ILE A 213 0.89 -19.58 3.54
N PHE A 214 1.97 -20.29 3.87
CA PHE A 214 2.46 -21.41 3.07
C PHE A 214 1.45 -22.57 3.03
N ASP A 215 0.90 -22.95 4.18
CA ASP A 215 -0.12 -24.01 4.29
C ASP A 215 -1.39 -23.64 3.51
N TYR A 216 -1.89 -22.42 3.68
CA TYR A 216 -3.05 -21.92 2.94
C TYR A 216 -2.82 -21.90 1.42
N SER A 217 -1.61 -21.53 0.99
CA SER A 217 -1.24 -21.47 -0.44
C SER A 217 -1.16 -22.84 -1.10
N ILE A 218 -0.83 -23.89 -0.35
CA ILE A 218 -0.82 -25.27 -0.85
C ILE A 218 -2.23 -25.84 -0.94
N GLN A 219 -3.09 -25.53 0.04
CA GLN A 219 -4.47 -26.03 0.12
C GLN A 219 -5.40 -25.35 -0.89
N SER A 220 -5.13 -24.08 -1.21
CA SER A 220 -5.81 -23.37 -2.29
C SER A 220 -5.28 -23.93 -3.61
N ASP A 221 -6.15 -24.54 -4.44
CA ASP A 221 -5.81 -25.22 -5.70
C ASP A 221 -4.94 -24.37 -6.65
N TRP A 222 -3.64 -24.33 -6.40
CA TRP A 222 -2.66 -23.56 -7.18
C TRP A 222 -2.51 -24.07 -8.62
N GLN A 223 -3.08 -25.23 -8.92
CA GLN A 223 -3.10 -25.83 -10.26
C GLN A 223 -4.26 -25.34 -11.15
N LEU A 224 -5.26 -24.64 -10.61
CA LEU A 224 -6.44 -24.19 -11.37
C LEU A 224 -6.46 -22.69 -11.67
N SER A 225 -5.45 -21.93 -11.25
CA SER A 225 -5.29 -20.51 -11.59
C SER A 225 -4.31 -20.32 -12.76
N ARG A 226 -4.73 -20.67 -13.98
CA ARG A 226 -4.07 -20.29 -15.24
C ARG A 226 -5.08 -19.78 -16.25
#